data_AF-A0A1B6E2T7-F1
#
_entry.id   AF-A0A1B6E2T7-F1
#
_cell.length_a   1.000
_cell.length_b   1.000
_cell.length_c   1.000
_cell.angle_alpha   90.00
_cell.angle_beta   90.00
_cell.angle_gamma   90.00
#
_symmetry.space_group_name_H-M   'P 1'
#
loop_
_entity.id
_entity.type
_entity.pdbx_description
1 polymer ?
#
loop_
_entity_poly.entity_id
_entity_poly.type
_entity_poly.pdbx_seq_one_letter_code
_entity_poly.pdbx_strand_id
1 'polypeptide(L)'
;LTSAALWTDSRYYGQADNQMDCNWLLMKSGLQGTPSIPVWLSSQLPPRSLVAVDGKVISFAQWQKWQKYLSNYQIPIYAMNENLIDLIWKNRPMYPVDPLTIHDIKYAGETWQNKLSRLRNIFSQLRVDFQVVSALDEIAWLLNLRGNDIPYTPVFRSYLIVGKTWATLYLPHEKIDSKLRA
;
A
#
# COMPACT_ATOMS: atom_id res chain seq x y z
N LEU A 1 -11.18 10.73 -22.47
CA LEU A 1 -9.91 9.98 -22.53
C LEU A 1 -10.16 8.67 -23.24
N THR A 2 -9.36 8.31 -24.25
CA THR A 2 -9.50 7.06 -25.04
C THR A 2 -8.22 6.21 -25.02
N SER A 3 -7.33 6.46 -24.06
CA SER A 3 -5.98 5.88 -24.01
C SER A 3 -5.74 5.17 -22.68
N ALA A 4 -4.92 4.12 -22.71
CA ALA A 4 -4.35 3.47 -21.53
C ALA A 4 -2.84 3.76 -21.48
N ALA A 5 -2.32 4.11 -20.31
CA ALA A 5 -0.90 4.48 -20.15
C ALA A 5 -0.30 3.85 -18.88
N LEU A 6 0.93 3.34 -18.99
CA LEU A 6 1.66 2.70 -17.90
C LEU A 6 2.98 3.45 -17.67
N TRP A 7 3.19 3.94 -16.44
CA TRP A 7 4.46 4.51 -16.02
C TRP A 7 5.32 3.44 -15.37
N THR A 8 6.57 3.31 -15.81
CA THR A 8 7.57 2.47 -15.15
C THR A 8 8.97 3.09 -15.29
N ASP A 9 9.94 2.58 -14.55
CA ASP A 9 11.34 3.02 -14.59
C ASP A 9 12.21 2.17 -15.53
N SER A 10 13.49 2.57 -15.69
CA SER A 10 14.40 1.99 -16.68
C SER A 10 14.68 0.50 -16.52
N ARG A 11 14.47 -0.07 -15.32
CA ARG A 11 14.59 -1.52 -15.09
C ARG A 11 13.60 -2.33 -15.91
N TYR A 12 12.46 -1.72 -16.27
CA TYR A 12 11.33 -2.43 -16.87
C TYR A 12 10.95 -1.94 -18.27
N TYR A 13 11.70 -1.02 -18.90
CA TYR A 13 11.32 -0.53 -20.24
C TYR A 13 11.18 -1.65 -21.27
N GLY A 14 12.22 -2.47 -21.42
CA GLY A 14 12.18 -3.59 -22.37
C GLY A 14 11.16 -4.66 -22.00
N GLN A 15 10.95 -4.91 -20.71
CA GLN A 15 9.93 -5.85 -20.24
C GLN A 15 8.51 -5.34 -20.54
N ALA A 16 8.24 -4.07 -20.27
CA ALA A 16 6.94 -3.45 -20.52
C ALA A 16 6.64 -3.41 -22.02
N ASP A 17 7.62 -3.07 -22.86
CA ASP A 17 7.48 -3.11 -24.32
C ASP A 17 7.15 -4.54 -24.82
N ASN A 18 7.63 -5.59 -24.17
CA ASN A 18 7.34 -6.98 -24.53
C ASN A 18 6.03 -7.54 -23.96
N GLN A 19 5.51 -6.99 -22.85
CA GLN A 19 4.34 -7.52 -22.15
C GLN A 19 3.04 -6.76 -22.44
N MET A 20 3.14 -5.53 -22.96
CA MET A 20 1.97 -4.72 -23.31
C MET A 20 1.59 -4.92 -24.78
N ASP A 21 0.28 -4.86 -25.05
CA ASP A 21 -0.23 -4.79 -26.42
C ASP A 21 -0.25 -3.33 -26.94
N CYS A 22 -0.72 -3.16 -28.18
CA CYS A 22 -0.77 -1.85 -28.84
C CYS A 22 -1.81 -0.87 -28.26
N ASN A 23 -2.65 -1.29 -27.31
CA ASN A 23 -3.62 -0.41 -26.65
C ASN A 23 -2.97 0.46 -25.56
N TRP A 24 -1.75 0.13 -25.14
CA TRP A 24 -1.04 0.79 -24.06
C TRP A 24 0.04 1.75 -24.55
N LEU A 25 0.16 2.88 -23.85
CA LEU A 25 1.25 3.82 -23.99
C LEU A 25 2.26 3.62 -22.86
N LEU A 26 3.50 3.25 -23.20
CA LEU A 26 4.59 3.18 -22.23
C LEU A 26 5.13 4.57 -21.90
N MET A 27 5.02 4.97 -20.63
CA MET A 27 5.56 6.21 -20.10
C MET A 27 6.86 5.93 -19.33
N LYS A 28 7.99 6.20 -19.99
CA LYS A 28 9.34 5.87 -19.51
C LYS A 28 9.82 6.85 -18.43
N SER A 29 9.45 6.59 -17.17
CA SER A 29 9.73 7.46 -16.02
C SER A 29 11.23 7.68 -15.84
N GLY A 30 11.64 8.94 -15.62
CA GLY A 30 13.05 9.33 -15.47
C GLY A 30 13.70 9.86 -16.75
N LEU A 31 13.08 9.67 -17.91
CA LEU A 31 13.50 10.33 -19.15
C LEU A 31 12.98 11.77 -19.20
N GLN A 32 13.83 12.67 -19.72
CA GLN A 32 13.44 14.03 -20.02
C GLN A 32 12.25 14.02 -21.01
N GLY A 33 11.22 14.81 -20.71
CA GLY A 33 10.01 14.91 -21.52
C GLY A 33 8.90 13.93 -21.18
N THR A 34 9.14 12.90 -20.36
CA THR A 34 8.05 12.03 -19.89
C THR A 34 7.22 12.78 -18.83
N PRO A 35 5.93 13.06 -19.08
CA PRO A 35 5.10 13.78 -18.11
C PRO A 35 4.84 12.90 -16.88
N SER A 36 4.68 13.53 -15.72
CA SER A 36 4.10 12.83 -14.58
C SER A 36 2.61 12.53 -14.84
N ILE A 37 2.04 11.55 -14.14
CA ILE A 37 0.61 11.20 -14.26
C ILE A 37 -0.32 12.43 -14.18
N PRO A 38 -0.24 13.33 -13.18
CA PRO A 38 -1.16 14.46 -13.10
C PRO A 38 -0.95 15.48 -14.24
N VAL A 39 0.28 15.68 -14.72
CA VAL A 39 0.59 16.52 -15.90
C VAL A 39 -0.05 15.93 -17.15
N TRP A 40 0.10 14.62 -17.35
CA TRP A 40 -0.50 13.92 -18.47
C TRP A 40 -2.02 14.01 -18.42
N LEU A 41 -2.64 13.70 -17.28
CA LEU A 41 -4.09 13.81 -17.09
C LEU A 41 -4.60 15.22 -17.42
N SER A 42 -3.95 16.27 -16.93
CA SER A 42 -4.35 17.66 -17.25
C SER A 42 -4.21 18.03 -18.73
N SER A 43 -3.31 17.36 -19.46
CA SER A 43 -3.17 17.56 -20.90
C SER A 43 -4.22 16.81 -21.73
N GLN A 44 -4.77 15.72 -21.19
CA GLN A 44 -5.67 14.81 -21.90
C GLN A 44 -7.16 15.04 -21.58
N LEU A 45 -7.46 15.64 -20.43
CA LEU A 45 -8.82 15.78 -19.92
C LEU A 45 -9.29 17.23 -20.02
N PRO A 46 -10.51 17.48 -20.55
CA PRO A 46 -11.11 18.80 -20.47
C PRO A 46 -11.45 19.17 -19.02
N PRO A 47 -11.57 20.47 -18.70
CA PRO A 47 -12.08 20.94 -17.41
C PRO A 47 -13.38 20.23 -17.01
N ARG A 48 -13.56 19.98 -15.71
CA ARG A 48 -14.70 19.26 -15.09
C ARG A 48 -14.75 17.75 -15.37
N SER A 49 -13.75 17.18 -16.04
CA SER A 49 -13.58 15.72 -16.07
C SER A 49 -13.31 15.18 -14.67
N LEU A 50 -13.83 13.99 -14.36
CA LEU A 50 -13.62 13.32 -13.08
C LEU A 50 -12.49 12.28 -13.19
N VAL A 51 -11.51 12.35 -12.29
CA VAL A 51 -10.48 11.32 -12.13
C VAL A 51 -10.82 10.50 -10.90
N ALA A 52 -11.02 9.19 -11.06
CA ALA A 52 -11.27 8.29 -9.96
C ALA A 52 -10.05 7.40 -9.67
N VAL A 53 -9.82 7.10 -8.38
CA VAL A 53 -8.78 6.17 -7.93
C VAL A 53 -9.30 5.35 -6.76
N ASP A 54 -8.91 4.08 -6.68
CA ASP A 54 -9.16 3.26 -5.48
C ASP A 54 -8.34 3.84 -4.31
N GLY A 55 -9.05 4.32 -3.28
CA GLY A 55 -8.45 5.01 -2.14
C GLY A 55 -7.51 4.13 -1.32
N LYS A 56 -7.56 2.80 -1.47
CA LYS A 56 -6.74 1.85 -0.71
C LYS A 56 -5.35 1.65 -1.32
N VAL A 57 -5.14 2.03 -2.58
CA VAL A 57 -3.88 1.75 -3.32
C VAL A 57 -3.11 3.02 -3.70
N ILE A 58 -3.59 4.19 -3.29
CA ILE A 58 -2.87 5.47 -3.42
C ILE A 58 -2.46 5.96 -2.04
N SER A 59 -1.20 6.41 -1.89
CA SER A 59 -0.77 7.00 -0.62
C SER A 59 -1.42 8.36 -0.40
N PHE A 60 -1.71 8.71 0.86
CA PHE A 60 -2.30 9.99 1.21
C PHE A 60 -1.46 11.18 0.71
N ALA A 61 -0.13 11.09 0.82
CA ALA A 61 0.78 12.11 0.30
C ALA A 61 0.69 12.26 -1.22
N GLN A 62 0.55 11.15 -1.96
CA GLN A 62 0.40 11.19 -3.41
C GLN A 62 -0.95 11.78 -3.83
N TRP A 63 -2.02 11.39 -3.13
CA TRP A 63 -3.36 11.96 -3.30
C TRP A 63 -3.35 13.49 -3.14
N GLN A 64 -2.79 14.01 -2.04
CA GLN A 64 -2.73 15.45 -1.78
C GLN A 64 -1.98 16.21 -2.89
N LYS A 65 -0.87 15.64 -3.37
CA LYS A 65 -0.10 16.22 -4.49
C LYS A 65 -0.93 16.27 -5.78
N TRP A 66 -1.62 15.19 -6.12
CA TRP A 66 -2.46 15.14 -7.34
C TRP A 66 -3.67 16.06 -7.23
N GLN A 67 -4.37 16.04 -6.09
CA GLN A 67 -5.52 16.89 -5.84
C GLN A 67 -5.17 18.38 -6.01
N LYS A 68 -4.05 18.82 -5.39
CA LYS A 68 -3.56 20.20 -5.50
C LYS A 68 -3.16 20.59 -6.93
N TYR A 69 -2.57 19.66 -7.67
CA TYR A 69 -2.15 19.94 -9.04
C TYR A 69 -3.35 20.03 -10.00
N LEU A 70 -4.22 19.01 -9.96
CA LEU A 70 -5.38 18.88 -10.86
C LEU A 70 -6.47 19.93 -10.58
N SER A 71 -6.55 20.47 -9.37
CA SER A 71 -7.48 21.57 -9.06
C SER A 71 -7.22 22.83 -9.90
N ASN A 72 -5.96 23.09 -10.29
CA ASN A 72 -5.62 24.23 -11.16
C ASN A 72 -6.22 24.09 -12.57
N TYR A 73 -6.59 22.86 -12.96
CA TYR A 73 -7.20 22.53 -14.25
C TYR A 73 -8.70 22.23 -14.12
N GLN A 74 -9.30 22.48 -12.96
CA GLN A 74 -10.70 22.17 -12.65
C GLN A 74 -11.04 20.68 -12.85
N ILE A 75 -10.07 19.78 -12.61
CA ILE A 75 -10.25 18.33 -12.71
C ILE A 75 -10.37 17.78 -11.28
N PRO A 76 -11.60 17.51 -10.78
CA PRO A 76 -11.78 16.86 -9.49
C PRO A 76 -11.21 15.44 -9.49
N ILE A 77 -10.62 15.05 -8.36
CA ILE A 77 -10.20 13.67 -8.07
C ILE A 77 -11.13 13.06 -7.00
N TYR A 78 -11.53 11.82 -7.20
CA TYR A 78 -12.47 11.09 -6.35
C TYR A 78 -11.86 9.76 -5.89
N ALA A 79 -11.95 9.49 -4.58
CA ALA A 79 -11.49 8.25 -3.99
C ALA A 79 -12.67 7.27 -3.97
N MET A 80 -12.55 6.19 -4.72
CA MET A 80 -13.51 5.09 -4.73
C MET A 80 -13.14 4.06 -3.68
N ASN A 81 -14.17 3.47 -3.05
CA ASN A 81 -13.99 2.35 -2.13
C ASN A 81 -13.90 1.00 -2.87
N GLU A 82 -14.49 0.93 -4.07
CA GLU A 82 -14.51 -0.25 -4.94
C GLU A 82 -13.41 -0.18 -5.98
N ASN A 83 -12.70 -1.29 -6.16
CA ASN A 83 -11.72 -1.44 -7.22
C ASN A 83 -12.44 -1.92 -8.50
N LEU A 84 -12.46 -1.09 -9.54
CA LEU A 84 -13.17 -1.42 -10.78
C LEU A 84 -12.58 -2.63 -11.53
N ILE A 85 -11.30 -2.93 -11.33
CA ILE A 85 -10.66 -4.12 -11.92
C ILE A 85 -11.19 -5.40 -11.25
N ASP A 86 -11.46 -5.36 -9.95
CA ASP A 86 -12.00 -6.51 -9.22
C ASP A 86 -13.37 -6.97 -9.78
N LEU A 87 -14.16 -6.05 -10.36
CA LEU A 87 -15.46 -6.36 -10.96
C LEU A 87 -15.36 -7.18 -12.25
N ILE A 88 -14.21 -7.09 -12.95
CA ILE A 88 -13.99 -7.77 -14.23
C ILE A 88 -13.00 -8.93 -14.13
N TRP A 89 -12.33 -9.09 -12.99
CA TRP A 89 -11.32 -10.14 -12.77
C TRP A 89 -11.94 -11.48 -12.33
N LYS A 90 -12.47 -12.23 -13.29
CA LYS A 90 -13.22 -13.49 -13.05
C LYS A 90 -12.45 -14.54 -12.24
N ASN A 91 -11.15 -14.69 -12.47
CA ASN A 91 -10.31 -15.73 -11.85
C ASN A 91 -9.29 -15.14 -10.88
N ARG A 92 -9.71 -14.17 -10.06
CA ARG A 92 -8.83 -13.56 -9.05
C ARG A 92 -8.38 -14.64 -8.04
N PRO A 93 -7.07 -14.79 -7.79
CA PRO A 93 -6.59 -15.69 -6.75
C PRO A 93 -7.14 -15.33 -5.37
N MET A 94 -7.45 -16.35 -4.57
CA MET A 94 -7.84 -16.15 -3.18
C MET A 94 -6.66 -15.64 -2.36
N TYR A 95 -6.98 -14.95 -1.26
CA TYR A 95 -5.96 -14.56 -0.29
C TYR A 95 -5.31 -15.79 0.35
N PRO A 96 -3.97 -15.79 0.55
CA PRO A 96 -3.30 -16.84 1.29
C PRO A 96 -3.86 -16.93 2.71
N VAL A 97 -4.17 -18.14 3.17
CA VAL A 97 -4.69 -18.41 4.52
C VAL A 97 -3.65 -19.08 5.42
N ASP A 98 -2.39 -19.09 5.00
CA ASP A 98 -1.30 -19.67 5.77
C ASP A 98 -1.25 -19.09 7.20
N PRO A 99 -1.04 -19.95 8.21
CA PRO A 99 -0.99 -19.52 9.61
C PRO A 99 0.26 -18.68 9.88
N LEU A 100 0.17 -17.81 10.88
CA LEU A 100 1.33 -17.04 11.32
C LEU A 100 2.29 -17.90 12.14
N THR A 101 3.56 -17.49 12.15
CA THR A 101 4.61 -18.11 12.97
C THR A 101 5.23 -17.09 13.91
N ILE A 102 5.57 -17.53 15.12
CA ILE A 102 6.29 -16.69 16.09
C ILE A 102 7.77 -16.67 15.72
N HIS A 103 8.32 -15.46 15.61
CA HIS A 103 9.75 -15.27 15.44
C HIS A 103 10.44 -15.34 16.81
N ASP A 104 11.08 -16.49 17.08
CA ASP A 104 11.72 -16.81 18.35
C ASP A 104 12.67 -15.69 18.84
N ILE A 105 12.63 -15.40 20.14
CA ILE A 105 13.41 -14.36 20.79
C ILE A 105 14.91 -14.53 20.58
N LYS A 106 15.41 -15.76 20.43
CA LYS A 106 16.83 -16.02 20.13
C LYS A 106 17.29 -15.44 18.78
N TYR A 107 16.36 -15.24 17.85
CA TYR A 107 16.61 -14.57 16.57
C TYR A 107 16.21 -13.09 16.61
N ALA A 108 15.11 -12.77 17.31
CA ALA A 108 14.56 -11.42 17.36
C ALA A 108 15.40 -10.44 18.21
N GLY A 109 16.11 -10.94 19.23
CA GLY A 109 16.92 -10.16 20.18
C GLY A 109 16.13 -9.29 21.16
N GLU A 110 14.86 -8.99 20.90
CA GLU A 110 13.99 -8.17 21.73
C GLU A 110 12.53 -8.68 21.67
N THR A 111 11.84 -8.71 22.81
CA THR A 111 10.43 -9.12 22.89
C THR A 111 9.52 -8.06 22.25
N TRP A 112 8.35 -8.46 21.75
CA TRP A 112 7.40 -7.51 21.17
C TRP A 112 6.89 -6.49 22.20
N GLN A 113 6.78 -6.89 23.47
CA GLN A 113 6.40 -6.00 24.58
C GLN A 113 7.43 -4.89 24.77
N ASN A 114 8.73 -5.21 24.72
CA ASN A 114 9.80 -4.22 24.84
C ASN A 114 9.79 -3.26 23.64
N LYS A 115 9.60 -3.78 22.42
CA LYS A 115 9.48 -2.95 21.21
C LYS A 115 8.29 -1.98 21.29
N LEU A 116 7.12 -2.45 21.72
CA LEU A 116 5.95 -1.59 21.93
C LEU A 116 6.17 -0.56 23.04
N SER A 117 6.84 -0.95 24.13
CA SER A 117 7.16 -0.03 25.23
C SER A 117 8.09 1.09 24.75
N ARG A 118 9.10 0.75 23.95
CA ARG A 118 9.99 1.70 23.29
C ARG A 118 9.23 2.63 22.33
N LEU A 119 8.31 2.10 21.54
CA LEU A 119 7.45 2.90 20.66
C LEU A 119 6.57 3.88 21.46
N ARG A 120 5.97 3.43 22.56
CA ARG A 120 5.12 4.26 23.44
C ARG A 120 5.90 5.37 24.15
N ASN A 121 7.18 5.14 24.46
CA ASN A 121 8.05 6.20 25.00
C ASN A 121 8.22 7.35 23.99
N ILE A 122 8.31 7.03 22.69
CA ILE A 122 8.37 8.03 21.62
C ILE A 122 7.02 8.79 21.52
N PHE A 123 5.88 8.11 21.68
CA PHE A 123 4.57 8.78 21.67
C PHE A 123 4.47 9.87 22.73
N SER A 124 5.01 9.63 23.93
CA SER A 124 5.04 10.62 25.02
C SER A 124 5.87 11.85 24.66
N GLN A 125 6.99 11.67 23.94
CA GLN A 125 7.85 12.78 23.49
C GLN A 125 7.18 13.60 22.39
N LEU A 126 6.49 12.93 21.46
CA LEU A 126 5.86 13.56 20.29
C LEU A 126 4.42 14.01 20.55
N ARG A 127 3.87 13.76 21.75
CA ARG A 127 2.47 14.04 22.12
C ARG A 127 1.45 13.39 21.16
N VAL A 128 1.70 12.14 20.80
CA VAL A 128 0.83 11.33 19.93
C VAL A 128 -0.01 10.37 20.76
N ASP A 129 -1.28 10.17 20.40
CA ASP A 129 -2.18 9.24 21.12
C ASP A 129 -2.12 7.81 20.60
N PHE A 130 -1.93 7.65 19.28
CA PHE A 130 -1.80 6.36 18.62
C PHE A 130 -1.08 6.48 17.28
N GLN A 131 -0.59 5.35 16.77
CA GLN A 131 -0.03 5.22 15.42
C GLN A 131 -0.74 4.10 14.67
N VAL A 132 -1.03 4.35 13.39
CA VAL A 132 -1.43 3.31 12.44
C VAL A 132 -0.19 2.83 11.71
N VAL A 133 0.07 1.54 11.78
CA VAL A 133 1.17 0.85 11.09
C VAL A 133 0.55 0.04 9.95
N SER A 134 0.97 0.33 8.72
CA SER A 134 0.46 -0.30 7.49
C SER A 134 1.53 -1.04 6.70
N ALA A 135 2.81 -0.77 6.96
CA ALA A 135 3.92 -1.52 6.38
C ALA A 135 4.00 -2.91 7.02
N LEU A 136 3.89 -3.96 6.20
CA LEU A 136 3.72 -5.34 6.70
C LEU A 136 4.97 -5.86 7.43
N ASP A 137 6.14 -5.42 6.99
CA ASP A 137 7.44 -5.70 7.61
C ASP A 137 7.59 -5.02 8.97
N GLU A 138 7.11 -3.77 9.11
CA GLU A 138 7.07 -3.09 10.41
C GLU A 138 6.15 -3.83 11.40
N ILE A 139 4.97 -4.27 10.96
CA ILE A 139 4.05 -5.06 11.80
C ILE A 139 4.70 -6.39 12.22
N ALA A 140 5.24 -7.14 11.25
CA ALA A 140 5.92 -8.40 11.48
C ALA A 140 7.10 -8.25 12.47
N TRP A 141 7.89 -7.18 12.33
CA TRP A 141 9.00 -6.89 13.22
C TRP A 141 8.55 -6.48 14.62
N LEU A 142 7.53 -5.61 14.72
CA LEU A 142 7.07 -5.06 16.00
C LEU A 142 6.44 -6.15 16.88
N LEU A 143 5.74 -7.10 16.27
CA LEU A 143 5.05 -8.18 16.96
C LEU A 143 5.83 -9.49 17.06
N ASN A 144 7.04 -9.57 16.49
CA ASN A 144 7.78 -10.84 16.36
C ASN A 144 6.93 -11.94 15.69
N LEU A 145 6.21 -11.59 14.62
CA LEU A 145 5.40 -12.52 13.85
C LEU A 145 5.91 -12.59 12.41
N ARG A 146 5.73 -13.73 11.74
CA ARG A 146 6.03 -13.92 10.32
C ARG A 146 4.86 -14.63 9.63
N GLY A 147 4.71 -14.38 8.34
CA GLY A 147 3.71 -15.02 7.49
C GLY A 147 4.26 -15.35 6.12
N ASN A 148 3.39 -15.78 5.21
CA ASN A 148 3.76 -16.22 3.86
C ASN A 148 2.84 -15.62 2.79
N ASP A 149 2.27 -14.44 3.04
CA ASP A 149 1.24 -13.86 2.17
C ASP A 149 1.84 -13.29 0.87
N ILE A 150 3.14 -12.98 0.87
CA ILE A 150 3.86 -12.44 -0.27
C ILE A 150 5.06 -13.34 -0.57
N PRO A 151 5.18 -13.88 -1.80
CA PRO A 151 6.33 -14.69 -2.17
C PRO A 151 7.65 -14.00 -1.86
N TYR A 152 8.60 -14.77 -1.32
CA TYR A 152 9.96 -14.32 -0.96
C TYR A 152 10.04 -13.25 0.14
N THR A 153 8.91 -12.88 0.77
CA THR A 153 8.88 -11.89 1.86
C THR A 153 8.05 -12.43 3.03
N PRO A 154 8.66 -12.71 4.21
CA PRO A 154 7.98 -13.44 5.29
C PRO A 154 7.04 -12.55 6.11
N VAL A 155 6.05 -11.93 5.45
CA VAL A 155 5.08 -10.98 6.00
C VAL A 155 3.65 -11.47 5.81
N PHE A 156 2.71 -10.85 6.51
CA PHE A 156 1.28 -11.17 6.46
C PHE A 156 0.46 -9.88 6.35
N ARG A 157 -0.57 -9.90 5.48
CA ARG A 157 -1.42 -8.74 5.23
C ARG A 157 -2.20 -8.41 6.49
N SER A 158 -1.92 -7.24 7.05
CA SER A 158 -2.51 -6.78 8.30
C SER A 158 -2.41 -5.27 8.43
N TYR A 159 -3.15 -4.72 9.40
CA TYR A 159 -2.93 -3.38 9.93
C TYR A 159 -2.77 -3.48 11.43
N LEU A 160 -1.94 -2.62 12.02
CA LEU A 160 -1.77 -2.55 13.46
C LEU A 160 -2.02 -1.11 13.91
N ILE A 161 -2.88 -0.94 14.92
CA ILE A 161 -3.03 0.34 15.60
C ILE A 161 -2.43 0.19 16.99
N VAL A 162 -1.42 0.99 17.29
CA VAL A 162 -0.78 1.00 18.61
C VAL A 162 -1.20 2.26 19.34
N GLY A 163 -1.88 2.09 20.48
CA GLY A 163 -2.19 3.16 21.41
C GLY A 163 -1.22 3.21 22.60
N LYS A 164 -1.44 4.17 23.49
CA LYS A 164 -0.65 4.35 24.72
C LYS A 164 -0.62 3.12 25.63
N THR A 165 -1.73 2.38 25.73
CA THR A 165 -1.86 1.21 26.62
C THR A 165 -2.38 -0.04 25.92
N TRP A 166 -2.86 0.09 24.69
CA TRP A 166 -3.44 -1.00 23.91
C TRP A 166 -2.75 -1.13 22.55
N ALA A 167 -2.97 -2.25 21.88
CA ALA A 167 -2.60 -2.45 20.49
C ALA A 167 -3.64 -3.39 19.86
N THR A 168 -4.08 -3.07 18.65
CA THR A 168 -5.09 -3.85 17.93
C THR A 168 -4.55 -4.24 16.56
N LEU A 169 -4.37 -5.54 16.36
CA LEU A 169 -3.94 -6.12 15.10
C LEU A 169 -5.18 -6.56 14.29
N TYR A 170 -5.30 -6.08 13.07
CA TYR A 170 -6.35 -6.40 12.11
C TYR A 170 -5.79 -7.35 11.04
N LEU A 171 -6.33 -8.55 10.96
CA LEU A 171 -5.99 -9.57 9.95
C LEU A 171 -7.13 -10.58 9.78
N PRO A 172 -7.09 -11.44 8.73
CA PRO A 172 -8.02 -12.56 8.61
C PRO A 172 -7.96 -13.49 9.83
N HIS A 173 -9.13 -13.86 10.37
CA HIS A 173 -9.26 -14.64 11.60
C HIS A 173 -8.65 -16.04 11.47
N GLU A 174 -8.69 -16.62 10.27
CA GLU A 174 -8.20 -17.95 9.92
C GLU A 174 -6.68 -18.10 10.13
N LYS A 175 -5.94 -16.99 10.16
CA LYS A 175 -4.48 -16.98 10.35
C LYS A 175 -4.03 -17.10 11.80
N ILE A 176 -4.96 -16.95 12.76
CA ILE A 176 -4.66 -16.95 14.21
C ILE A 176 -4.95 -18.34 14.78
N ASP A 177 -3.91 -19.01 15.27
CA ASP A 177 -4.05 -20.23 16.06
C ASP A 177 -4.21 -19.92 17.57
N SER A 178 -4.47 -20.96 18.38
CA SER A 178 -4.65 -20.81 19.82
C SER A 178 -3.38 -20.32 20.55
N LYS A 179 -2.19 -20.56 19.99
CA LYS A 179 -0.91 -20.17 20.60
C LYS A 179 -0.65 -18.67 20.47
N LEU A 180 -1.29 -18.02 19.50
CA LEU A 180 -1.15 -16.58 19.22
C LEU A 180 -2.12 -15.69 20.01
N ARG A 181 -3.12 -16.24 20.71
CA ARG A 181 -4.17 -15.48 21.42
C ARG A 181 -3.83 -15.09 22.87
N ALA A 182 -2.56 -15.14 23.27
CA ALA A 182 -2.12 -14.90 24.65
C ALA A 182 -2.14 -13.42 25.05
#